data_AF-A0A6N8QQU2-F1
#
_entry.id   AF-A0A6N8QQU2-F1
#
_cell.length_a   1.000
_cell.length_b   1.000
_cell.length_c   1.000
_cell.angle_alpha   90.00
_cell.angle_beta   90.00
_cell.angle_gamma   90.00
#
_symmetry.space_group_name_H-M   'P 1'
#
loop_
_entity.id
_entity.type
_entity.pdbx_description
1 polymer ?
#
loop_
_entity_poly.entity_id
_entity_poly.type
_entity_poly.pdbx_seq_one_letter_code
_entity_poly.pdbx_strand_id
1 'polypeptide(L)'
;SMTYIDEFSELHGKDVPVREALAGQVPSAGVGTCFSRRAVTALLADGDGIAFDVQSLTEDYDIGFRLKEKGMTEIFVRFPVVDEAKEREQRKFLQHARTSNMICVREYFPDTFSTAVRQKSRWIIGIVFQGFKTHKWTSSLTLNYFLWRDRKGAISNFVSFLAMLVMIQLLLLLAYESLWPDAWHFLSIFSGSAWLMTLLWLNFGLMVNRIVQRVIFVTGYYGLTQGLLSVLRLFWGNLINFMANWRALKQVLQHGDPRRVAWDKTTHDFPSVTGDTRSLRPLGQILLENQVITEEQLDTALRNRVEGLRLGGSMLMQGLISAEQL
;
A
#
# COMPACT_ATOMS: atom_id res chain seq x y z
N SER A 1 5.00 8.16 9.31
CA SER A 1 6.22 8.39 8.50
C SER A 1 5.89 9.11 7.21
N MET A 2 6.71 10.08 6.83
CA MET A 2 6.53 10.87 5.60
C MET A 2 6.67 10.06 4.30
N THR A 3 7.26 8.86 4.29
CA THR A 3 7.48 8.10 3.04
C THR A 3 6.35 7.15 2.69
N TYR A 4 5.59 6.69 3.69
CA TYR A 4 4.54 5.69 3.50
C TYR A 4 3.35 6.25 2.73
N ILE A 5 2.99 7.49 3.02
CA ILE A 5 1.96 8.24 2.28
C ILE A 5 2.20 8.22 0.77
N ASP A 6 3.46 8.33 0.32
CA ASP A 6 3.81 8.36 -1.10
C ASP A 6 3.73 6.97 -1.72
N GLU A 7 4.31 6.00 -1.03
CA GLU A 7 4.37 4.61 -1.49
C GLU A 7 2.99 3.97 -1.53
N PHE A 8 2.15 4.19 -0.53
CA PHE A 8 0.79 3.65 -0.50
C PHE A 8 -0.11 4.32 -1.54
N SER A 9 0.02 5.62 -1.75
CA SER A 9 -0.73 6.34 -2.80
C SER A 9 -0.43 5.77 -4.18
N GLU A 10 0.84 5.52 -4.48
CA GLU A 10 1.24 4.93 -5.76
C GLU A 10 0.88 3.45 -5.85
N LEU A 11 1.16 2.66 -4.80
CA LEU A 11 0.92 1.21 -4.80
C LEU A 11 -0.56 0.87 -4.94
N HIS A 12 -1.42 1.46 -4.10
CA HIS A 12 -2.87 1.19 -4.10
C HIS A 12 -3.61 2.00 -5.17
N GLY A 13 -3.04 3.12 -5.61
CA GLY A 13 -3.62 3.93 -6.68
C GLY A 13 -3.39 3.36 -8.08
N LYS A 14 -2.26 2.67 -8.28
CA LYS A 14 -1.76 2.24 -9.60
C LYS A 14 -1.44 0.75 -9.66
N ASP A 15 -0.52 0.28 -8.83
CA ASP A 15 0.11 -1.03 -9.02
C ASP A 15 -0.84 -2.19 -8.68
N VAL A 16 -1.59 -2.10 -7.58
CA VAL A 16 -2.54 -3.14 -7.18
C VAL A 16 -3.70 -3.27 -8.17
N PRO A 17 -4.38 -2.18 -8.60
CA PRO A 17 -5.40 -2.27 -9.66
C PRO A 17 -4.86 -2.83 -10.99
N VAL A 18 -3.64 -2.46 -11.39
CA VAL A 18 -3.02 -3.01 -12.61
C VAL A 18 -2.72 -4.49 -12.46
N ARG A 19 -2.26 -4.91 -11.28
CA ARG A 19 -2.00 -6.33 -10.98
C ARG A 19 -3.27 -7.16 -10.99
N GLU A 20 -4.34 -6.66 -10.39
CA GLU A 20 -5.68 -7.27 -10.46
C GLU A 20 -6.12 -7.42 -11.91
N ALA A 21 -6.07 -6.35 -12.71
CA ALA A 21 -6.55 -6.35 -14.09
C ALA A 21 -5.77 -7.32 -15.00
N LEU A 22 -4.46 -7.48 -14.78
CA LEU A 22 -3.60 -8.31 -15.62
C LEU A 22 -3.50 -9.77 -15.14
N ALA A 23 -3.36 -9.99 -13.84
CA ALA A 23 -3.12 -11.31 -13.27
C ALA A 23 -4.36 -11.93 -12.61
N GLY A 24 -5.40 -11.13 -12.36
CA GLY A 24 -6.57 -11.52 -11.56
C GLY A 24 -6.19 -11.96 -10.15
N GLN A 25 -5.09 -11.42 -9.62
CA GLN A 25 -4.49 -11.79 -8.34
C GLN A 25 -4.19 -10.50 -7.57
N VAL A 26 -4.61 -10.46 -6.31
CA VAL A 26 -4.45 -9.30 -5.44
C VAL A 26 -3.74 -9.76 -4.16
N PRO A 27 -2.53 -9.25 -3.86
CA PRO A 27 -1.89 -9.58 -2.60
C PRO A 27 -2.73 -9.01 -1.45
N SER A 28 -3.09 -9.84 -0.47
CA SER A 28 -3.76 -9.33 0.74
C SER A 28 -2.78 -8.47 1.52
N ALA A 29 -3.29 -7.37 2.07
CA ALA A 29 -2.52 -6.42 2.88
C ALA A 29 -2.66 -6.68 4.39
N GLY A 30 -3.39 -7.74 4.79
CA GLY A 30 -3.67 -8.10 6.19
C GLY A 30 -4.69 -7.22 6.91
N VAL A 31 -4.88 -6.00 6.44
CA VAL A 31 -5.90 -5.05 6.90
C VAL A 31 -6.84 -4.67 5.76
N GLY A 32 -8.13 -4.50 6.07
CA GLY A 32 -9.13 -4.15 5.06
C GLY A 32 -9.45 -5.28 4.06
N THR A 33 -9.09 -6.52 4.38
CA THR A 33 -9.39 -7.70 3.55
C THR A 33 -10.60 -8.45 4.08
N CYS A 34 -11.45 -8.93 3.17
CA CYS A 34 -12.59 -9.80 3.49
C CYS A 34 -12.42 -11.16 2.81
N PHE A 35 -12.66 -12.24 3.56
CA PHE A 35 -12.64 -13.61 3.03
C PHE A 35 -14.03 -14.22 3.03
N SER A 36 -14.39 -14.89 1.92
CA SER A 36 -15.59 -15.72 1.90
C SER A 36 -15.39 -16.97 2.77
N ARG A 37 -16.47 -17.52 3.33
CA ARG A 37 -16.43 -18.80 4.06
C ARG A 37 -15.76 -19.90 3.23
N ARG A 38 -16.06 -19.95 1.93
CA ARG A 38 -15.47 -20.91 0.98
C ARG A 38 -13.94 -20.77 0.92
N ALA A 39 -13.43 -19.54 0.88
CA ALA A 39 -11.98 -19.28 0.88
C ALA A 39 -11.33 -19.79 2.17
N VAL A 40 -11.90 -19.48 3.34
CA VAL A 40 -11.39 -19.94 4.63
C VAL A 40 -11.39 -21.47 4.72
N THR A 41 -12.49 -22.13 4.33
CA THR A 41 -12.56 -23.60 4.33
C THR A 41 -11.53 -24.23 3.40
N ALA A 42 -11.30 -23.64 2.23
CA ALA A 42 -10.29 -24.12 1.29
C ALA A 42 -8.86 -23.94 1.83
N LEU A 43 -8.57 -22.87 2.57
CA LEU A 43 -7.28 -22.66 3.23
C LEU A 43 -7.06 -23.65 4.38
N LEU A 44 -8.10 -23.90 5.19
CA LEU A 44 -8.05 -24.90 6.28
C LEU A 44 -7.79 -26.31 5.76
N ALA A 45 -8.46 -26.70 4.67
CA ALA A 45 -8.25 -28.01 4.05
C ALA A 45 -6.84 -28.18 3.46
N ASP A 46 -6.19 -27.08 3.10
CA ASP A 46 -4.86 -27.06 2.48
C ASP A 46 -3.72 -26.97 3.50
N GLY A 47 -3.99 -26.37 4.67
CA GLY A 47 -3.00 -26.18 5.73
C GLY A 47 -3.21 -27.09 6.94
N ASP A 48 -3.77 -28.30 6.75
CA ASP A 48 -4.02 -29.28 7.82
C ASP A 48 -4.75 -28.69 9.05
N GLY A 49 -5.76 -27.86 8.80
CA GLY A 49 -6.53 -27.17 9.84
C GLY A 49 -5.99 -25.79 10.24
N ILE A 50 -4.88 -25.33 9.64
CA ILE A 50 -4.33 -23.99 9.82
C ILE A 50 -4.55 -23.17 8.54
N ALA A 51 -5.47 -22.21 8.58
CA ALA A 51 -5.74 -21.34 7.43
C ALA A 51 -4.58 -20.38 7.12
N PHE A 52 -3.88 -19.95 8.18
CA PHE A 52 -2.98 -18.81 8.20
C PHE A 52 -1.62 -19.25 8.75
N ASP A 53 -0.59 -19.26 7.90
CA ASP A 53 0.75 -19.73 8.27
C ASP A 53 1.44 -18.73 9.22
N VAL A 54 1.52 -19.11 10.50
CA VAL A 54 2.17 -18.33 11.57
C VAL A 54 3.68 -18.16 11.38
N GLN A 55 4.33 -18.96 10.52
CA GLN A 55 5.76 -18.85 10.21
C GLN A 55 6.04 -17.89 9.04
N SER A 56 5.00 -17.53 8.28
CA SER A 56 5.11 -16.55 7.20
C SER A 56 5.06 -15.13 7.78
N LEU A 57 6.13 -14.36 7.57
CA LEU A 57 6.17 -12.96 7.98
C LEU A 57 5.27 -12.06 7.13
N THR A 58 4.77 -12.59 6.00
CA THR A 58 3.79 -11.97 5.11
C THR A 58 2.77 -13.02 4.70
N GLU A 59 2.14 -13.63 5.71
CA GLU A 59 1.05 -14.60 5.55
C GLU A 59 -0.03 -14.08 4.57
N ASP A 60 -0.41 -12.82 4.71
CA ASP A 60 -1.38 -12.14 3.83
C ASP A 60 -0.98 -12.19 2.34
N TYR A 61 0.31 -12.05 2.06
CA TYR A 61 0.82 -12.11 0.69
C TYR A 61 0.70 -13.53 0.12
N ASP A 62 0.99 -14.56 0.93
CA ASP A 62 0.96 -15.97 0.53
C ASP A 62 -0.46 -16.47 0.23
N ILE A 63 -1.45 -16.06 1.04
CA ILE A 63 -2.86 -16.45 0.88
C ILE A 63 -3.39 -16.11 -0.52
N GLY A 64 -3.07 -14.92 -1.04
CA GLY A 64 -3.52 -14.48 -2.37
C GLY A 64 -2.92 -15.31 -3.51
N PHE A 65 -1.84 -16.05 -3.29
CA PHE A 65 -1.37 -17.02 -4.30
C PHE A 65 -2.09 -18.37 -4.14
N ARG A 66 -2.23 -18.85 -2.90
CA ARG A 66 -2.88 -20.14 -2.61
C ARG A 66 -4.34 -20.16 -3.04
N LEU A 67 -5.08 -19.07 -2.81
CA LEU A 67 -6.47 -18.94 -3.25
C LEU A 67 -6.57 -18.89 -4.78
N LYS A 68 -5.67 -18.17 -5.44
CA LYS A 68 -5.59 -18.12 -6.90
C LYS A 68 -5.28 -19.47 -7.53
N GLU A 69 -4.37 -20.24 -6.97
CA GLU A 69 -4.05 -21.61 -7.41
C GLU A 69 -5.25 -22.55 -7.30
N LYS A 70 -6.13 -22.33 -6.31
CA LYS A 70 -7.41 -23.04 -6.16
C LYS A 70 -8.53 -22.50 -7.08
N GLY A 71 -8.20 -21.61 -8.02
CA GLY A 71 -9.15 -21.06 -8.98
C GLY A 71 -10.14 -20.05 -8.37
N MET A 72 -9.84 -19.49 -7.19
CA MET A 72 -10.70 -18.46 -6.59
C MET A 72 -10.48 -17.10 -7.26
N THR A 73 -11.50 -16.24 -7.12
CA THR A 73 -11.48 -14.87 -7.62
C THR A 73 -11.09 -13.92 -6.49
N GLU A 74 -10.14 -13.05 -6.77
CA GLU A 74 -9.68 -11.98 -5.89
C GLU A 74 -9.95 -10.65 -6.58
N ILE A 75 -10.44 -9.67 -5.82
CA ILE A 75 -10.73 -8.33 -6.33
C ILE A 75 -10.21 -7.25 -5.38
N PHE A 76 -9.81 -6.11 -5.93
CA PHE A 76 -9.39 -4.94 -5.18
C PHE A 76 -10.47 -3.84 -5.28
N VAL A 77 -11.33 -3.78 -4.26
CA VAL A 77 -12.48 -2.86 -4.27
C VAL A 77 -12.05 -1.45 -3.88
N ARG A 78 -12.29 -0.49 -4.77
CA ARG A 78 -12.15 0.95 -4.51
C ARG A 78 -13.53 1.59 -4.48
N PHE A 79 -14.04 1.84 -3.27
CA PHE A 79 -15.35 2.45 -3.07
C PHE A 79 -15.21 3.86 -2.49
N PRO A 80 -15.42 4.92 -3.29
CA PRO A 80 -15.41 6.30 -2.81
C PRO A 80 -16.76 6.69 -2.21
N VAL A 81 -16.76 7.30 -1.02
CA VAL A 81 -17.95 7.86 -0.37
C VAL A 81 -17.86 9.38 -0.45
N VAL A 82 -18.50 9.96 -1.46
CA VAL A 82 -18.46 11.40 -1.74
C VAL A 82 -19.75 12.07 -1.29
N ASP A 83 -19.64 13.00 -0.35
CA ASP A 83 -20.74 13.93 0.01
C ASP A 83 -20.46 15.26 -0.68
N GLU A 84 -21.16 15.51 -1.81
CA GLU A 84 -20.89 16.66 -2.69
C GLU A 84 -21.02 18.01 -1.97
N ALA A 85 -21.89 18.09 -0.96
CA ALA A 85 -22.15 19.32 -0.21
C ALA A 85 -21.03 19.62 0.80
N LYS A 86 -20.52 18.60 1.51
CA LYS A 86 -19.47 18.78 2.53
C LYS A 86 -18.07 18.88 1.94
N GLU A 87 -17.83 18.32 0.76
CA GLU A 87 -16.48 18.25 0.20
C GLU A 87 -15.99 19.53 -0.50
N ARG A 88 -16.88 20.38 -1.03
CA ARG A 88 -16.43 21.62 -1.68
C ARG A 88 -15.68 22.57 -0.73
N GLU A 89 -15.95 22.47 0.57
CA GLU A 89 -15.42 23.38 1.58
C GLU A 89 -14.04 22.98 2.13
N GLN A 90 -13.65 21.70 2.02
CA GLN A 90 -12.44 21.17 2.66
C GLN A 90 -11.34 20.66 1.70
N ARG A 91 -11.54 20.78 0.38
CA ARG A 91 -10.59 20.23 -0.60
C ARG A 91 -9.29 21.04 -0.68
N LYS A 92 -8.17 20.32 -0.64
CA LYS A 92 -6.86 20.89 -0.94
C LYS A 92 -6.69 21.09 -2.45
N PHE A 93 -5.79 22.00 -2.82
CA PHE A 93 -5.50 22.31 -4.22
C PHE A 93 -5.10 21.05 -5.01
N LEU A 94 -5.77 20.81 -6.16
CA LEU A 94 -5.65 19.64 -7.06
C LEU A 94 -5.94 18.26 -6.44
N GLN A 95 -6.50 18.20 -5.24
CA GLN A 95 -6.94 16.96 -4.62
C GLN A 95 -8.19 16.40 -5.34
N HIS A 96 -8.20 15.10 -5.62
CA HIS A 96 -9.30 14.45 -6.33
C HIS A 96 -10.36 13.93 -5.35
N ALA A 97 -11.57 14.50 -5.42
CA ALA A 97 -12.78 14.12 -4.69
C ALA A 97 -12.92 12.63 -4.35
N ARG A 98 -13.00 11.80 -5.40
CA ARG A 98 -13.24 10.37 -5.30
C ARG A 98 -12.04 9.64 -4.71
N THR A 99 -10.83 10.11 -5.01
CA THR A 99 -9.60 9.47 -4.55
C THR A 99 -9.35 9.74 -3.07
N SER A 100 -9.60 10.97 -2.60
CA SER A 100 -9.41 11.34 -1.19
C SER A 100 -10.44 10.69 -0.26
N ASN A 101 -11.64 10.39 -0.75
CA ASN A 101 -12.75 9.88 0.06
C ASN A 101 -13.01 8.39 -0.16
N MET A 102 -11.94 7.63 -0.40
CA MET A 102 -12.00 6.18 -0.47
C MET A 102 -12.28 5.59 0.92
N ILE A 103 -13.12 4.56 1.00
CA ILE A 103 -13.21 3.73 2.21
C ILE A 103 -11.83 3.09 2.43
N CYS A 104 -11.22 3.37 3.58
CA CYS A 104 -9.92 2.84 3.95
C CYS A 104 -9.82 2.59 5.45
N VAL A 105 -8.94 1.67 5.84
CA VAL A 105 -8.54 1.49 7.24
C VAL A 105 -7.64 2.66 7.62
N ARG A 106 -7.92 3.28 8.77
CA ARG A 106 -7.12 4.37 9.32
C ARG A 106 -6.21 3.84 10.41
N GLU A 107 -4.91 3.91 10.17
CA GLU A 107 -3.89 3.47 11.11
C GLU A 107 -2.70 4.41 11.04
N TYR A 108 -1.97 4.58 12.15
CA TYR A 108 -0.76 5.36 12.14
C TYR A 108 0.41 4.58 11.56
N PHE A 109 1.05 5.15 10.55
CA PHE A 109 2.33 4.65 10.08
C PHE A 109 3.44 5.00 11.08
N PRO A 110 4.49 4.14 11.20
CA PRO A 110 5.59 4.40 12.12
C PRO A 110 6.16 5.80 11.91
N ASP A 111 6.46 6.52 12.98
CA ASP A 111 6.89 7.92 12.96
C ASP A 111 8.42 8.07 13.01
N THR A 112 9.13 7.05 13.48
CA THR A 112 10.59 7.04 13.62
C THR A 112 11.30 6.27 12.51
N PHE A 113 12.55 6.65 12.24
CA PHE A 113 13.39 5.98 11.25
C PHE A 113 13.59 4.48 11.54
N SER A 114 13.89 4.13 12.80
CA SER A 114 14.15 2.73 13.20
C SER A 114 12.91 1.85 12.99
N THR A 115 11.73 2.34 13.37
CA THR A 115 10.48 1.57 13.25
C THR A 115 10.07 1.39 11.78
N ALA A 116 10.22 2.42 10.95
CA ALA A 116 10.03 2.32 9.49
C ALA A 116 10.97 1.27 8.86
N VAL A 117 12.26 1.30 9.22
CA VAL A 117 13.25 0.32 8.74
C VAL A 117 12.89 -1.11 9.19
N ARG A 118 12.47 -1.29 10.45
CA ARG A 118 12.02 -2.61 10.96
C ARG A 118 10.81 -3.13 10.20
N GLN A 119 9.77 -2.31 10.03
CA GLN A 119 8.54 -2.70 9.34
C GLN A 119 8.82 -3.09 7.89
N LYS A 120 9.57 -2.27 7.15
CA LYS A 120 9.93 -2.59 5.76
C LYS A 120 10.85 -3.79 5.64
N SER A 121 11.78 -3.95 6.57
CA SER A 121 12.65 -5.13 6.63
C SER A 121 11.81 -6.41 6.76
N ARG A 122 10.72 -6.40 7.55
CA ARG A 122 9.78 -7.53 7.65
C ARG A 122 9.14 -7.84 6.29
N TRP A 123 8.63 -6.83 5.61
CA TRP A 123 8.03 -7.00 4.28
C TRP A 123 9.02 -7.56 3.26
N ILE A 124 10.27 -7.07 3.25
CA ILE A 124 11.30 -7.58 2.35
C ILE A 124 11.62 -9.05 2.65
N ILE A 125 11.72 -9.44 3.93
CA ILE A 125 11.97 -10.84 4.30
C ILE A 125 10.84 -11.73 3.82
N GLY A 126 9.58 -11.36 4.07
CA GLY A 126 8.43 -12.15 3.65
C GLY A 126 8.26 -12.22 2.12
N ILE A 127 8.17 -11.07 1.46
CA ILE A 127 7.89 -10.99 0.02
C ILE A 127 9.06 -11.54 -0.81
N VAL A 128 10.29 -11.17 -0.47
CA VAL A 128 11.45 -11.56 -1.26
C VAL A 128 12.01 -12.89 -0.78
N PHE A 129 12.55 -12.94 0.45
CA PHE A 129 13.34 -14.10 0.86
C PHE A 129 12.50 -15.35 1.17
N GLN A 130 11.37 -15.22 1.88
CA GLN A 130 10.42 -16.31 2.08
C GLN A 130 9.68 -16.61 0.78
N GLY A 131 9.22 -15.58 0.06
CA GLY A 131 8.54 -15.71 -1.24
C GLY A 131 9.38 -16.35 -2.36
N PHE A 132 10.71 -16.32 -2.28
CA PHE A 132 11.59 -17.11 -3.16
C PHE A 132 11.53 -18.61 -2.87
N LYS A 133 11.27 -19.00 -1.60
CA LYS A 133 11.17 -20.41 -1.19
C LYS A 133 9.76 -20.97 -1.32
N THR A 134 8.74 -20.19 -0.98
CA THR A 134 7.33 -20.63 -0.98
C THR A 134 6.73 -20.61 -2.37
N HIS A 135 6.83 -19.49 -3.08
CA HIS A 135 6.22 -19.35 -4.40
C HIS A 135 7.23 -19.71 -5.49
N LYS A 136 6.99 -20.78 -6.25
CA LYS A 136 7.83 -21.11 -7.41
C LYS A 136 7.34 -20.35 -8.64
N TRP A 137 8.13 -20.41 -9.72
CA TRP A 137 7.66 -19.93 -11.01
C TRP A 137 6.46 -20.76 -11.46
N THR A 138 5.43 -20.09 -11.96
CA THR A 138 4.19 -20.71 -12.43
C THR A 138 4.18 -20.83 -13.94
N SER A 139 3.13 -21.43 -14.52
CA SER A 139 2.91 -21.44 -15.97
C SER A 139 2.45 -20.10 -16.54
N SER A 140 1.99 -19.16 -15.70
CA SER A 140 1.49 -17.86 -16.13
C SER A 140 2.62 -16.83 -16.23
N LEU A 141 2.89 -16.35 -17.45
CA LEU A 141 3.89 -15.30 -17.69
C LEU A 141 3.55 -14.00 -16.94
N THR A 142 2.27 -13.65 -16.84
CA THR A 142 1.83 -12.44 -16.14
C THR A 142 2.09 -12.52 -14.64
N LEU A 143 1.80 -13.66 -14.02
CA LEU A 143 2.07 -13.86 -12.60
C LEU A 143 3.59 -13.91 -12.34
N ASN A 144 4.34 -14.56 -13.22
CA ASN A 144 5.81 -14.57 -13.15
C ASN A 144 6.42 -13.18 -13.30
N TYR A 145 5.84 -12.30 -14.13
CA TYR A 145 6.27 -10.90 -14.22
C TYR A 145 6.14 -10.17 -12.88
N PHE A 146 5.01 -10.33 -12.18
CA PHE A 146 4.82 -9.73 -10.86
C PHE A 146 5.74 -10.35 -9.81
N LEU A 147 5.91 -11.68 -9.79
CA LEU A 147 6.89 -12.34 -8.91
C LEU A 147 8.30 -11.81 -9.14
N TRP A 148 8.73 -11.65 -10.40
CA TRP A 148 10.02 -11.04 -10.71
C TRP A 148 10.10 -9.59 -10.24
N ARG A 149 9.04 -8.80 -10.44
CA ARG A 149 8.95 -7.40 -10.04
C ARG A 149 9.07 -7.23 -8.52
N ASP A 150 8.52 -8.17 -7.76
CA ASP A 150 8.59 -8.16 -6.30
C ASP A 150 9.98 -8.60 -5.82
N ARG A 151 10.55 -9.65 -6.44
CA ARG A 151 11.89 -10.19 -6.12
C ARG A 151 13.04 -9.26 -6.45
N LYS A 152 12.97 -8.52 -7.57
CA LYS A 152 14.03 -7.59 -7.95
C LYS A 152 14.23 -6.47 -6.92
N GLY A 153 13.27 -6.25 -6.02
CA GLY A 153 13.39 -5.30 -4.92
C GLY A 153 14.65 -5.49 -4.08
N ALA A 154 15.09 -6.74 -3.87
CA ALA A 154 16.33 -7.03 -3.13
C ALA A 154 17.58 -6.42 -3.78
N ILE A 155 17.65 -6.37 -5.10
CA ILE A 155 18.79 -5.79 -5.83
C ILE A 155 18.53 -4.30 -6.08
N SER A 156 17.31 -3.97 -6.52
CA SER A 156 16.91 -2.61 -6.89
C SER A 156 17.07 -1.63 -5.73
N ASN A 157 16.82 -2.03 -4.48
CA ASN A 157 17.00 -1.14 -3.32
C ASN A 157 18.47 -0.74 -3.12
N PHE A 158 19.42 -1.66 -3.32
CA PHE A 158 20.86 -1.35 -3.27
C PHE A 158 21.29 -0.48 -4.43
N VAL A 159 20.91 -0.86 -5.65
CA VAL A 159 21.25 -0.11 -6.87
C VAL A 159 20.68 1.29 -6.85
N SER A 160 19.43 1.47 -6.40
CA SER A 160 18.78 2.79 -6.34
C SER A 160 19.46 3.72 -5.34
N PHE A 161 19.94 3.18 -4.20
CA PHE A 161 20.69 3.97 -3.22
C PHE A 161 22.08 4.36 -3.74
N LEU A 162 22.80 3.43 -4.38
CA LEU A 162 24.09 3.74 -5.01
C LEU A 162 23.93 4.77 -6.14
N ALA A 163 22.92 4.62 -6.99
CA ALA A 163 22.59 5.58 -8.04
C ALA A 163 22.25 6.96 -7.45
N MET A 164 21.55 7.01 -6.31
CA MET A 164 21.29 8.26 -5.60
C MET A 164 22.59 8.91 -5.09
N LEU A 165 23.53 8.14 -4.55
CA LEU A 165 24.85 8.67 -4.13
C LEU A 165 25.64 9.23 -5.32
N VAL A 166 25.67 8.50 -6.43
CA VAL A 166 26.32 8.97 -7.67
C VAL A 166 25.65 10.25 -8.18
N MET A 167 24.32 10.31 -8.19
CA MET A 167 23.58 11.51 -8.60
C MET A 167 23.90 12.70 -7.69
N ILE A 168 23.94 12.50 -6.36
CA ILE A 168 24.32 13.56 -5.40
C ILE A 168 25.75 14.02 -5.67
N GLN A 169 26.69 13.08 -5.88
CA GLN A 169 28.07 13.41 -6.22
C GLN A 169 28.17 14.25 -7.49
N LEU A 170 27.46 13.86 -8.56
CA LEU A 170 27.45 14.61 -9.82
C LEU A 170 26.84 16.01 -9.65
N LEU A 171 25.78 16.15 -8.84
CA LEU A 171 25.19 17.46 -8.53
C LEU A 171 26.16 18.35 -7.73
N LEU A 172 26.93 17.78 -6.80
CA LEU A 172 27.94 18.52 -6.05
C LEU A 172 29.11 18.96 -6.94
N LEU A 173 29.55 18.11 -7.86
CA LEU A 173 30.56 18.48 -8.86
C LEU A 173 30.06 19.60 -9.77
N LEU A 174 28.81 19.50 -10.25
CA LEU A 174 28.19 20.55 -11.06
C LEU A 174 28.08 21.87 -10.29
N ALA A 175 27.70 21.83 -9.01
CA ALA A 175 27.65 23.01 -8.17
C ALA A 175 29.05 23.61 -7.95
N TYR A 176 30.07 22.77 -7.75
CA TYR A 176 31.46 23.21 -7.62
C TYR A 176 31.96 23.89 -8.90
N GLU A 177 31.73 23.29 -10.07
CA GLU A 177 32.13 23.89 -11.35
C GLU A 177 31.37 25.18 -11.66
N SER A 178 30.10 25.30 -11.24
CA SER A 178 29.29 26.49 -11.52
C SER A 178 29.56 27.67 -10.58
N LEU A 179 30.01 27.43 -9.36
CA LEU A 179 30.12 28.45 -8.32
C LEU A 179 31.58 28.89 -8.06
N TRP A 180 32.57 28.11 -8.50
CA TRP A 180 33.99 28.44 -8.36
C TRP A 180 34.63 28.72 -9.73
N PRO A 181 35.10 29.96 -10.01
CA PRO A 181 35.67 30.33 -11.32
C PRO A 181 36.91 29.53 -11.72
N ASP A 182 37.73 29.11 -10.75
CA ASP A 182 38.94 28.31 -10.95
C ASP A 182 38.71 26.82 -10.67
N ALA A 183 37.47 26.33 -10.83
CA ALA A 183 37.14 24.94 -10.57
C ALA A 183 37.89 24.00 -11.53
N TRP A 184 38.38 22.88 -10.97
CA TRP A 184 38.92 21.81 -11.80
C TRP A 184 37.79 21.15 -12.60
N HIS A 185 37.87 21.23 -13.93
CA HIS A 185 36.92 20.55 -14.81
C HIS A 185 37.24 19.07 -14.89
N PHE A 186 36.34 18.24 -14.37
CA PHE A 186 36.50 16.80 -14.47
C PHE A 186 36.15 16.34 -15.90
N LEU A 187 36.88 15.35 -16.42
CA LEU A 187 36.57 14.78 -17.73
C LEU A 187 35.14 14.22 -17.68
N SER A 188 34.31 14.66 -18.62
CA SER A 188 32.94 14.21 -18.71
C SER A 188 32.91 12.71 -18.96
N ILE A 189 32.31 11.93 -18.05
CA ILE A 189 32.02 10.50 -18.29
C ILE A 189 31.07 10.30 -19.49
N PHE A 190 30.51 11.39 -20.01
CA PHE A 190 29.60 11.44 -21.15
C PHE A 190 30.31 11.71 -22.48
N SER A 191 31.60 12.10 -22.47
CA SER A 191 32.36 12.37 -23.70
C SER A 191 33.00 11.09 -24.23
N GLY A 192 32.29 10.37 -25.11
CA GLY A 192 32.94 9.28 -25.86
C GLY A 192 32.03 8.32 -26.63
N SER A 193 30.75 8.19 -26.27
CA SER A 193 29.84 7.30 -27.02
C SER A 193 28.41 7.83 -27.11
N ALA A 194 27.93 8.05 -28.33
CA ALA A 194 26.54 8.44 -28.61
C ALA A 194 25.54 7.41 -28.05
N TRP A 195 25.93 6.13 -28.02
CA TRP A 195 25.11 5.06 -27.46
C TRP A 195 24.89 5.21 -25.94
N LEU A 196 25.95 5.47 -25.16
CA LEU A 196 25.83 5.69 -23.71
C LEU A 196 24.94 6.90 -23.42
N MET A 197 25.12 7.99 -24.18
CA MET A 197 24.27 9.18 -24.05
C MET A 197 22.80 8.88 -24.30
N THR A 198 22.48 8.12 -25.36
CA THR A 198 21.10 7.70 -25.63
C THR A 198 20.53 6.88 -24.48
N LEU A 199 21.28 5.90 -23.95
CA LEU A 199 20.81 5.09 -22.83
C LEU A 199 20.57 5.92 -21.56
N LEU A 200 21.43 6.90 -21.28
CA LEU A 200 21.28 7.80 -20.14
C LEU A 200 20.05 8.70 -20.28
N TRP A 201 19.81 9.27 -21.46
CA TRP A 201 18.61 10.08 -21.72
C TRP A 201 17.33 9.26 -21.63
N LEU A 202 17.33 8.03 -22.14
CA LEU A 202 16.20 7.11 -21.98
C LEU A 202 15.98 6.77 -20.51
N ASN A 203 17.03 6.47 -19.75
CA ASN A 203 16.95 6.20 -18.32
C ASN A 203 16.41 7.41 -17.54
N PHE A 204 16.89 8.61 -17.86
CA PHE A 204 16.42 9.86 -17.27
C PHE A 204 14.93 10.08 -17.59
N GLY A 205 14.50 9.87 -18.84
CA GLY A 205 13.10 9.95 -19.23
C GLY A 205 12.20 8.97 -18.46
N LEU A 206 12.66 7.73 -18.27
CA LEU A 206 11.95 6.73 -17.46
C LEU A 206 11.91 7.12 -15.97
N MET A 207 12.97 7.72 -15.44
CA MET A 207 13.00 8.25 -14.07
C MET A 207 12.00 9.39 -13.90
N VAL A 208 11.98 10.37 -14.82
CA VAL A 208 11.03 11.49 -14.81
C VAL A 208 9.60 10.97 -14.88
N ASN A 209 9.31 10.03 -15.80
CA ASN A 209 7.99 9.40 -15.88
C ASN A 209 7.57 8.78 -14.54
N ARG A 210 8.49 8.07 -13.86
CA ARG A 210 8.21 7.49 -12.54
C ARG A 210 7.94 8.54 -11.46
N ILE A 211 8.70 9.64 -11.46
CA ILE A 211 8.51 10.76 -10.53
C ILE A 211 7.15 11.43 -10.79
N VAL A 212 6.81 11.69 -12.04
CA VAL A 212 5.53 12.30 -12.44
C VAL A 212 4.35 11.43 -12.01
N GLN A 213 4.39 10.13 -12.26
CA GLN A 213 3.35 9.21 -11.79
C GLN A 213 3.16 9.31 -10.28
N ARG A 214 4.25 9.29 -9.50
CA ARG A 214 4.19 9.46 -8.05
C ARG A 214 3.53 10.78 -7.66
N VAL A 215 3.95 11.89 -8.26
CA VAL A 215 3.37 13.23 -7.99
C VAL A 215 1.87 13.21 -8.27
N ILE A 216 1.42 12.62 -9.39
CA ILE A 216 0.01 12.53 -9.75
C ILE A 216 -0.80 11.77 -8.69
N PHE A 217 -0.35 10.56 -8.31
CA PHE A 217 -1.10 9.75 -7.34
C PHE A 217 -1.12 10.37 -5.95
N VAL A 218 0.01 10.91 -5.47
CA VAL A 218 0.07 11.59 -4.16
C VAL A 218 -0.78 12.85 -4.16
N THR A 219 -0.76 13.63 -5.24
CA THR A 219 -1.62 14.81 -5.40
C THR A 219 -3.10 14.44 -5.35
N GLY A 220 -3.48 13.33 -6.00
CA GLY A 220 -4.86 12.84 -5.98
C GLY A 220 -5.39 12.59 -4.57
N TYR A 221 -4.58 11.99 -3.69
CA TYR A 221 -4.98 11.69 -2.31
C TYR A 221 -4.81 12.87 -1.34
N TYR A 222 -3.71 13.63 -1.44
CA TYR A 222 -3.28 14.55 -0.38
C TYR A 222 -3.09 16.02 -0.83
N GLY A 223 -3.30 16.31 -2.12
CA GLY A 223 -3.16 17.64 -2.72
C GLY A 223 -1.75 17.94 -3.25
N LEU A 224 -1.62 19.02 -4.02
CA LEU A 224 -0.41 19.35 -4.79
C LEU A 224 0.84 19.51 -3.91
N THR A 225 0.72 20.16 -2.76
CA THR A 225 1.88 20.38 -1.87
C THR A 225 2.53 19.06 -1.47
N GLN A 226 1.74 18.05 -1.10
CA GLN A 226 2.25 16.72 -0.78
C GLN A 226 2.78 16.02 -2.03
N GLY A 227 2.12 16.20 -3.19
CA GLY A 227 2.62 15.77 -4.48
C GLY A 227 4.05 16.24 -4.76
N LEU A 228 4.32 17.54 -4.66
CA LEU A 228 5.65 18.11 -4.89
C LEU A 228 6.66 17.69 -3.81
N LEU A 229 6.25 17.67 -2.53
CA LEU A 229 7.09 17.17 -1.44
C LEU A 229 7.46 15.69 -1.61
N SER A 230 6.70 14.90 -2.38
CA SER A 230 7.04 13.51 -2.64
C SER A 230 8.39 13.37 -3.37
N VAL A 231 8.80 14.36 -4.17
CA VAL A 231 10.08 14.37 -4.88
C VAL A 231 11.25 14.45 -3.91
N LEU A 232 11.17 15.36 -2.92
CA LEU A 232 12.19 15.44 -1.85
C LEU A 232 12.20 14.18 -0.98
N ARG A 233 11.02 13.59 -0.76
CA ARG A 233 10.88 12.36 0.03
C ARG A 233 11.40 11.11 -0.69
N LEU A 234 11.68 11.16 -2.00
CA LEU A 234 12.34 10.05 -2.71
C LEU A 234 13.72 9.74 -2.11
N PHE A 235 14.50 10.77 -1.77
CA PHE A 235 15.82 10.61 -1.17
C PHE A 235 15.73 9.88 0.17
N TRP A 236 14.80 10.31 1.01
CA TRP A 236 14.55 9.69 2.31
C TRP A 236 14.01 8.26 2.17
N GLY A 237 13.08 8.04 1.23
CA GLY A 237 12.53 6.72 0.91
C GLY A 237 13.61 5.74 0.43
N ASN A 238 14.53 6.18 -0.43
CA ASN A 238 15.65 5.36 -0.90
C ASN A 238 16.59 4.96 0.24
N LEU A 239 16.90 5.88 1.16
CA LEU A 239 17.69 5.56 2.36
C LEU A 239 16.99 4.53 3.25
N ILE A 240 15.70 4.72 3.55
CA ILE A 240 14.92 3.77 4.37
C ILE A 240 14.88 2.40 3.67
N ASN A 241 14.61 2.35 2.37
CA ASN A 241 14.56 1.10 1.61
C ASN A 241 15.91 0.37 1.59
N PHE A 242 17.01 1.10 1.42
CA PHE A 242 18.36 0.53 1.51
C PHE A 242 18.63 -0.07 2.89
N MET A 243 18.37 0.69 3.96
CA MET A 243 18.63 0.25 5.33
C MET A 243 17.73 -0.92 5.74
N ALA A 244 16.47 -0.91 5.32
CA ALA A 244 15.54 -2.02 5.51
C ALA A 244 16.00 -3.28 4.78
N ASN A 245 16.48 -3.14 3.55
CA ASN A 245 16.97 -4.26 2.75
C ASN A 245 18.29 -4.83 3.30
N TRP A 246 19.21 -3.96 3.74
CA TRP A 246 20.44 -4.37 4.42
C TRP A 246 20.15 -5.12 5.71
N ARG A 247 19.22 -4.60 6.53
CA ARG A 247 18.77 -5.27 7.75
C ARG A 247 18.15 -6.63 7.44
N ALA A 248 17.28 -6.72 6.43
CA ALA A 248 16.64 -7.96 6.01
C ALA A 248 17.69 -9.02 5.59
N LEU A 249 18.65 -8.62 4.75
CA LEU A 249 19.74 -9.48 4.32
C LEU A 249 20.56 -10.00 5.50
N LYS A 250 20.96 -9.11 6.42
CA LYS A 250 21.70 -9.47 7.63
C LYS A 250 20.93 -10.49 8.48
N GLN A 251 19.63 -10.28 8.68
CA GLN A 251 18.80 -11.20 9.48
C GLN A 251 18.70 -12.59 8.84
N VAL A 252 18.48 -12.64 7.53
CA VAL A 252 18.40 -13.91 6.79
C VAL A 252 19.73 -14.65 6.83
N LEU A 253 20.85 -13.96 6.65
CA LEU A 253 22.19 -14.57 6.73
C LEU A 253 22.51 -15.10 8.14
N GLN A 254 22.13 -14.37 9.19
CA GLN A 254 22.37 -14.78 10.57
C GLN A 254 21.58 -16.02 10.99
N HIS A 255 20.33 -16.16 10.52
CA HIS A 255 19.46 -17.27 10.92
C HIS A 255 19.55 -18.47 9.96
N GLY A 256 20.22 -18.31 8.80
CA GLY A 256 20.39 -19.35 7.77
C GLY A 256 19.10 -19.72 7.01
N ASP A 257 17.93 -19.49 7.61
CA ASP A 257 16.63 -19.72 7.00
C ASP A 257 15.70 -18.51 7.22
N PRO A 258 15.17 -17.89 6.14
CA PRO A 258 14.14 -16.86 6.22
C PRO A 258 12.92 -17.23 7.07
N ARG A 259 12.57 -18.51 7.17
CA ARG A 259 11.44 -18.99 8.00
C ARG A 259 11.73 -18.98 9.51
N ARG A 260 13.00 -18.91 9.90
CA ARG A 260 13.44 -18.87 11.31
C ARG A 260 13.62 -17.45 11.84
N VAL A 261 13.45 -16.44 10.99
CA VAL A 261 13.55 -15.05 11.42
C VAL A 261 12.32 -14.72 12.27
N ALA A 262 12.56 -14.50 13.57
CA ALA A 262 11.50 -14.20 14.52
C ALA A 262 10.70 -12.96 14.13
N TRP A 263 9.39 -13.03 14.37
CA TRP A 263 8.46 -11.93 14.12
C TRP A 263 8.78 -10.75 15.06
N ASP A 264 9.43 -9.72 14.54
CA ASP A 264 9.62 -8.44 15.22
C ASP A 264 8.32 -7.64 15.09
N LYS A 265 7.38 -7.81 16.04
CA LYS A 265 6.05 -7.15 16.00
C LYS A 265 6.27 -5.65 16.04
N THR A 266 5.87 -4.97 14.98
CA THR A 266 5.70 -3.52 15.03
C THR A 266 4.47 -3.23 15.87
N THR A 267 4.62 -2.41 16.91
CA THR A 267 3.49 -1.92 17.69
C THR A 267 2.58 -1.11 16.77
N HIS A 268 1.32 -1.52 16.66
CA HIS A 268 0.30 -0.79 15.92
C HIS A 268 -0.32 0.22 16.88
N ASP A 269 -0.32 1.50 16.51
CA ASP A 269 -1.05 2.52 17.23
C ASP A 269 -2.26 2.92 16.40
N PHE A 270 -3.44 2.78 16.99
CA PHE A 270 -4.68 3.13 16.35
C PHE A 270 -5.09 4.52 16.82
N PRO A 271 -5.62 5.38 15.92
CA PRO A 271 -6.22 6.63 16.36
C PRO A 271 -7.26 6.33 17.45
N SER A 272 -7.05 6.89 18.64
CA SER A 272 -7.98 6.69 19.75
C SER A 272 -9.32 7.25 19.33
N VAL A 273 -10.34 6.40 19.29
CA VAL A 273 -11.72 6.78 18.93
C VAL A 273 -12.39 7.58 20.07
N THR A 274 -11.61 8.08 21.03
CA THR A 274 -12.04 8.80 22.23
C THR A 274 -12.12 10.32 22.07
N GLY A 275 -11.92 10.85 20.85
CA GLY A 275 -12.31 12.22 20.54
C GLY A 275 -13.82 12.28 20.30
N ASP A 276 -14.54 13.12 21.05
CA ASP A 276 -15.94 13.49 20.78
C ASP A 276 -16.14 13.77 19.28
N THR A 277 -16.74 12.84 18.51
CA THR A 277 -17.68 13.07 17.39
C THR A 277 -17.82 11.86 16.44
N ARG A 278 -19.10 11.50 16.15
CA ARG A 278 -19.64 10.68 15.05
C ARG A 278 -19.44 9.16 14.99
N SER A 279 -18.32 8.57 15.40
CA SER A 279 -18.00 7.15 15.06
C SER A 279 -18.72 6.08 15.89
N LEU A 280 -19.29 6.43 17.04
CA LEU A 280 -19.99 5.50 17.95
C LEU A 280 -21.51 5.73 17.99
N ARG A 281 -22.08 6.33 16.95
CA ARG A 281 -23.53 6.54 16.89
C ARG A 281 -24.24 5.25 16.54
N PRO A 282 -25.24 4.80 17.33
CA PRO A 282 -26.11 3.69 16.94
C PRO A 282 -26.72 3.95 15.57
N LEU A 283 -26.77 2.93 14.73
CA LEU A 283 -27.34 3.02 13.37
C LEU A 283 -28.72 3.71 13.37
N GLY A 284 -29.57 3.41 14.36
CA GLY A 284 -30.88 4.05 14.51
C GLY A 284 -30.82 5.57 14.66
N GLN A 285 -29.84 6.11 15.40
CA GLN A 285 -29.65 7.56 15.53
C GLN A 285 -29.19 8.20 14.21
N ILE A 286 -28.33 7.51 13.46
CA ILE A 286 -27.86 7.98 12.15
C ILE A 286 -29.04 8.05 11.17
N LEU A 287 -29.89 7.01 11.15
CA LEU A 287 -31.07 6.95 10.28
C LEU A 287 -32.13 8.00 10.66
N LEU A 288 -32.31 8.28 11.95
CA LEU A 288 -33.19 9.36 12.44
C LEU A 288 -32.68 10.74 12.03
N GLU A 289 -31.39 11.03 12.23
CA GLU A 289 -30.80 12.33 11.87
C GLU A 289 -30.84 12.60 10.36
N ASN A 290 -30.65 11.55 9.55
CA ASN A 290 -30.76 11.63 8.10
C ASN A 290 -32.22 11.59 7.61
N GLN A 291 -33.21 11.61 8.53
CA GLN A 291 -34.65 11.58 8.23
C GLN A 291 -35.08 10.39 7.36
N VAL A 292 -34.32 9.28 7.44
CA VAL A 292 -34.63 8.04 6.69
C VAL A 292 -35.76 7.28 7.38
N ILE A 293 -35.82 7.35 8.71
CA ILE A 293 -36.84 6.68 9.55
C ILE A 293 -37.37 7.66 10.60
N THR A 294 -38.56 7.38 11.13
CA THR A 294 -39.14 8.08 12.29
C THR A 294 -38.79 7.38 13.62
N GLU A 295 -38.98 8.07 14.75
CA GLU A 295 -38.78 7.47 16.08
C GLU A 295 -39.69 6.25 16.31
N GLU A 296 -40.92 6.30 15.81
CA GLU A 296 -41.87 5.17 15.86
C GLU A 296 -41.39 3.97 15.03
N GLN A 297 -40.83 4.21 13.85
CA GLN A 297 -40.27 3.16 13.00
C GLN A 297 -39.02 2.54 13.63
N LEU A 298 -38.19 3.34 14.30
CA LEU A 298 -37.02 2.84 15.03
C LEU A 298 -37.44 1.96 16.22
N ASP A 299 -38.41 2.41 17.03
CA ASP A 299 -38.91 1.64 18.16
C ASP A 299 -39.58 0.34 17.70
N THR A 300 -40.35 0.39 16.62
CA THR A 300 -40.93 -0.81 15.98
C THR A 300 -39.87 -1.80 15.53
N ALA A 301 -38.78 -1.32 14.91
CA ALA A 301 -37.69 -2.17 14.45
C ALA A 301 -36.84 -2.76 15.59
N LEU A 302 -36.73 -2.04 16.71
CA LEU A 302 -36.05 -2.53 17.92
C LEU A 302 -36.87 -3.61 18.62
N ARG A 303 -38.20 -3.48 18.65
CA ARG A 303 -39.12 -4.45 19.25
C ARG A 303 -39.30 -5.70 18.39
N ASN A 304 -39.46 -5.53 17.08
CA ASN A 304 -39.72 -6.62 16.15
C ASN A 304 -38.45 -7.11 15.47
N ARG A 305 -37.36 -7.24 16.23
CA ARG A 305 -36.06 -7.59 15.63
C ARG A 305 -36.06 -9.01 15.09
N VAL A 306 -35.70 -9.18 13.82
CA VAL A 306 -35.55 -10.51 13.21
C VAL A 306 -34.36 -11.20 13.85
N GLU A 307 -34.60 -12.37 14.41
CA GLU A 307 -33.60 -13.17 15.10
C GLU A 307 -32.45 -13.54 14.13
N GLY A 308 -31.20 -13.36 14.58
CA GLY A 308 -30.01 -13.58 13.74
C GLY A 308 -29.58 -12.40 12.85
N LEU A 309 -30.38 -11.33 12.73
CA LEU A 309 -30.02 -10.13 11.96
C LEU A 309 -29.62 -8.94 12.85
N ARG A 310 -28.65 -8.15 12.36
CA ARG A 310 -28.35 -6.83 12.93
C ARG A 310 -29.48 -5.85 12.58
N LEU A 311 -29.66 -4.79 13.38
CA LEU A 311 -30.76 -3.83 13.24
C LEU A 311 -30.99 -3.39 11.78
N GLY A 312 -29.93 -3.00 11.08
CA GLY A 312 -29.99 -2.62 9.66
C GLY A 312 -30.55 -3.71 8.74
N GLY A 313 -30.10 -4.96 8.90
CA GLY A 313 -30.62 -6.09 8.13
C GLY A 313 -32.07 -6.42 8.47
N SER A 314 -32.46 -6.27 9.75
CA SER A 314 -33.85 -6.44 10.18
C SER A 314 -34.77 -5.38 9.57
N MET A 315 -34.34 -4.12 9.53
CA MET A 315 -35.09 -3.00 8.95
C MET A 315 -35.24 -3.14 7.43
N LEU A 316 -34.18 -3.62 6.76
CA LEU A 316 -34.20 -3.88 5.31
C LEU A 316 -35.16 -5.02 4.97
N MET A 317 -35.18 -6.09 5.77
CA MET A 317 -36.12 -7.21 5.59
C MET A 317 -37.57 -6.83 5.89
N GLN A 318 -37.79 -5.88 6.80
CA GLN A 318 -39.11 -5.33 7.13
C GLN A 318 -39.59 -4.27 6.13
N GLY A 319 -38.78 -3.91 5.13
CA GLY A 319 -39.10 -2.86 4.16
C GLY A 319 -39.13 -1.45 4.74
N LEU A 320 -38.53 -1.25 5.92
CA LEU A 320 -38.46 0.07 6.58
C LEU A 320 -37.39 0.97 5.97
N ILE A 321 -36.35 0.37 5.37
CA ILE A 321 -35.26 1.07 4.69
C ILE A 321 -34.84 0.28 3.44
N SER A 322 -34.33 0.99 2.42
CA SER A 322 -33.71 0.37 1.25
C SER A 322 -32.23 0.07 1.46
N ALA A 323 -31.64 -0.76 0.60
CA ALA A 323 -30.20 -1.03 0.61
C ALA A 323 -29.35 0.21 0.31
N GLU A 324 -29.88 1.21 -0.39
CA GLU A 324 -29.19 2.47 -0.67
C GLU A 324 -29.22 3.44 0.53
N GLN A 325 -30.18 3.26 1.43
CA GLN A 325 -30.36 4.07 2.64
C GLN A 325 -29.53 3.57 3.83
N LEU A 326 -28.93 2.37 3.73
CA LEU A 326 -28.14 1.71 4.77
C LEU A 326 -26.63 1.96 4.59
#